data_AF-A0A1G9MQD2-F1
#
_entry.id   AF-A0A1G9MQD2-F1
#
_cell.length_a   1.000
_cell.length_b   1.000
_cell.length_c   1.000
_cell.angle_alpha   90.00
_cell.angle_beta   90.00
_cell.angle_gamma   90.00
#
_symmetry.space_group_name_H-M   'P 1'
#
loop_
_entity.id
_entity.type
_entity.pdbx_description
1 polymer ?
#
loop_
_entity_poly.entity_id
_entity_poly.type
_entity_poly.pdbx_seq_one_letter_code
_entity_poly.pdbx_strand_id
1 'polypeptide(L)'
;MGIVERKEREKLEMRERILETATHIFIEEGYEKASIRKIADRIEYSPATIYLYFKDKNELFYAIQEQAFTFFLEHLNQSDSIENPFDRLFRMGELYVEFARKHPEYYDLMFIMRAPMKHLKEDNQDEWDQGFACLDCLRHVVNACMAQGLLKPMPTEVATLSIWSFMHGLVSLAIRERCSMYPEEVFPTLMQESIKQFLNNMRA
;
A
#
# COMPACT_ATOMS: atom_id res chain seq x y z
N MET A 1 -9.51 -18.83 -32.53
CA MET A 1 -9.79 -17.58 -31.80
C MET A 1 -11.00 -16.91 -32.39
N GLY A 2 -12.08 -16.83 -31.63
CA GLY A 2 -13.32 -16.18 -32.05
C GLY A 2 -13.22 -14.65 -32.03
N ILE A 3 -14.09 -13.96 -32.76
CA ILE A 3 -14.18 -12.49 -32.79
C ILE A 3 -14.44 -11.91 -31.39
N VAL A 4 -15.14 -12.66 -30.53
CA VAL A 4 -15.45 -12.26 -29.14
C VAL A 4 -14.19 -12.25 -28.28
N GLU A 5 -13.44 -13.36 -28.24
CA GLU A 5 -12.19 -13.48 -27.47
C GLU A 5 -11.16 -12.41 -27.87
N ARG A 6 -11.07 -12.09 -29.16
CA ARG A 6 -10.18 -11.04 -29.65
C ARG A 6 -10.58 -9.66 -29.11
N LYS A 7 -11.87 -9.33 -29.13
CA LYS A 7 -12.37 -8.04 -28.63
C LYS A 7 -12.21 -7.91 -27.12
N GLU A 8 -12.41 -8.99 -26.37
CA GLU A 8 -12.19 -9.00 -24.92
C GLU A 8 -10.71 -8.78 -24.59
N ARG A 9 -9.81 -9.45 -25.31
CA ARG A 9 -8.37 -9.24 -25.16
C ARG A 9 -7.95 -7.80 -25.48
N GLU A 10 -8.41 -7.25 -26.62
CA GLU A 10 -8.12 -5.85 -26.99
C GLU A 10 -8.64 -4.86 -25.94
N LYS A 11 -9.78 -5.16 -25.30
CA LYS A 11 -10.34 -4.35 -24.20
C LYS A 11 -9.47 -4.42 -22.94
N LEU A 12 -8.99 -5.61 -22.57
CA LEU A 12 -8.10 -5.79 -21.42
C LEU A 12 -6.75 -5.09 -21.63
N GLU A 13 -6.12 -5.30 -22.79
CA GLU A 13 -4.85 -4.66 -23.16
C GLU A 13 -4.95 -3.13 -23.11
N MET A 14 -6.06 -2.55 -23.59
CA MET A 14 -6.27 -1.10 -23.51
C MET A 14 -6.47 -0.63 -22.06
N ARG A 15 -7.24 -1.38 -21.26
CA ARG A 15 -7.44 -1.06 -19.83
C ARG A 15 -6.10 -1.05 -19.09
N GLU A 16 -5.26 -2.04 -19.31
CA GLU A 16 -3.91 -2.14 -18.73
C GLU A 16 -3.03 -0.98 -19.16
N ARG A 17 -3.00 -0.65 -20.47
CA ARG A 17 -2.22 0.48 -20.98
C ARG A 17 -2.63 1.82 -20.36
N ILE A 18 -3.93 2.05 -20.17
CA ILE A 18 -4.46 3.24 -19.48
C ILE A 18 -3.95 3.26 -18.04
N LEU A 19 -4.03 2.14 -17.34
CA LEU A 19 -3.67 2.01 -15.94
C LEU A 19 -2.16 2.20 -15.71
N GLU A 20 -1.32 1.59 -16.54
CA GLU A 20 0.14 1.80 -16.54
C GLU A 20 0.49 3.26 -16.78
N THR A 21 -0.10 3.89 -17.80
CA THR A 21 0.17 5.29 -18.13
C THR A 21 -0.27 6.22 -17.01
N ALA A 22 -1.44 5.96 -16.41
CA ALA A 22 -1.93 6.71 -15.28
C ALA A 22 -1.03 6.55 -14.04
N THR A 23 -0.53 5.34 -13.79
CA THR A 23 0.42 5.05 -12.71
C THR A 23 1.73 5.80 -12.91
N HIS A 24 2.27 5.82 -14.13
CA HIS A 24 3.48 6.61 -14.45
C HIS A 24 3.28 8.11 -14.20
N ILE A 25 2.20 8.69 -14.71
CA ILE A 25 1.89 10.11 -14.50
C ILE A 25 1.68 10.40 -13.00
N PHE A 26 1.03 9.47 -12.28
CA PHE A 26 0.82 9.60 -10.84
C PHE A 26 2.13 9.63 -10.06
N ILE A 27 3.06 8.72 -10.36
CA ILE A 27 4.38 8.69 -9.71
C ILE A 27 5.20 9.93 -10.08
N GLU A 28 5.16 10.37 -11.35
CA GLU A 28 5.95 11.52 -11.82
C GLU A 28 5.43 12.86 -11.27
N GLU A 29 4.11 13.01 -11.12
CA GLU A 29 3.49 14.32 -10.90
C GLU A 29 2.55 14.42 -9.69
N GLY A 30 2.24 13.30 -9.05
CA GLY A 30 1.27 13.19 -7.98
C GLY A 30 -0.20 13.20 -8.45
N TYR A 31 -1.10 12.84 -7.53
CA TYR A 31 -2.53 12.67 -7.83
C TYR A 31 -3.18 13.93 -8.43
N GLU A 32 -2.93 15.11 -7.87
CA GLU A 32 -3.61 16.34 -8.29
C GLU A 32 -3.33 16.70 -9.75
N LYS A 33 -2.10 16.44 -10.23
CA LYS A 33 -1.67 16.77 -11.59
C LYS A 33 -1.97 15.67 -12.61
N ALA A 34 -2.28 14.46 -12.15
CA ALA A 34 -2.72 13.36 -12.99
C ALA A 34 -4.20 13.55 -13.38
N SER A 35 -4.46 13.92 -14.63
CA SER A 35 -5.82 14.13 -15.15
C SER A 35 -6.14 13.14 -16.26
N ILE A 36 -7.42 12.79 -16.42
CA ILE A 36 -7.91 11.93 -17.51
C ILE A 36 -7.45 12.44 -18.87
N ARG A 37 -7.47 13.76 -19.06
CA ARG A 37 -6.99 14.40 -20.29
C ARG A 37 -5.51 14.13 -20.53
N LYS A 38 -4.66 14.32 -19.51
CA LYS A 38 -3.22 14.09 -19.66
C LYS A 38 -2.90 12.62 -19.94
N ILE A 39 -3.62 11.70 -19.29
CA ILE A 39 -3.48 10.27 -19.53
C ILE A 39 -3.84 9.96 -20.99
N ALA A 40 -5.00 10.45 -21.46
CA ALA A 40 -5.45 10.30 -22.83
C ALA A 40 -4.44 10.88 -23.84
N ASP A 41 -3.95 12.09 -23.60
CA ASP A 41 -2.95 12.75 -24.44
C ASP A 41 -1.66 11.90 -24.52
N ARG A 42 -1.19 11.31 -23.40
CA ARG A 42 0.04 10.49 -23.37
C ARG A 42 -0.09 9.14 -24.07
N ILE A 43 -1.31 8.58 -24.16
CA ILE A 43 -1.56 7.37 -24.96
C ILE A 43 -2.02 7.67 -26.40
N GLU A 44 -2.13 8.95 -26.78
CA GLU A 44 -2.63 9.42 -28.08
C GLU A 44 -4.11 9.07 -28.35
N TYR A 45 -4.95 9.11 -27.32
CA TYR A 45 -6.39 8.90 -27.41
C TYR A 45 -7.19 10.11 -26.89
N SER A 46 -8.51 10.08 -27.13
CA SER A 46 -9.42 11.07 -26.58
C SER A 46 -9.74 10.76 -25.10
N PRO A 47 -10.06 11.78 -24.27
CA PRO A 47 -10.59 11.54 -22.93
C PRO A 47 -11.82 10.62 -22.92
N ALA A 48 -12.67 10.72 -23.95
CA ALA A 48 -13.84 9.86 -24.12
C ALA A 48 -13.46 8.37 -24.20
N THR A 49 -12.29 8.04 -24.75
CA THR A 49 -11.77 6.67 -24.79
C THR A 49 -11.50 6.15 -23.40
N ILE A 50 -10.91 6.95 -22.50
CA ILE A 50 -10.65 6.55 -21.12
C ILE A 50 -11.96 6.24 -20.38
N TYR A 51 -12.99 7.07 -20.60
CA TYR A 51 -14.31 6.88 -20.00
C TYR A 51 -15.04 5.60 -20.44
N LEU A 52 -14.57 4.91 -21.49
CA LEU A 52 -15.07 3.58 -21.86
C LEU A 52 -14.54 2.47 -20.93
N TYR A 53 -13.48 2.74 -20.18
CA TYR A 53 -12.80 1.78 -19.31
C TYR A 53 -12.88 2.14 -17.83
N PHE A 54 -12.94 3.43 -17.51
CA PHE A 54 -13.05 3.96 -16.15
C PHE A 54 -14.07 5.10 -16.12
N LYS A 55 -15.14 4.94 -15.35
CA LYS A 55 -16.26 5.89 -15.15
C LYS A 55 -15.76 7.27 -14.77
N ASP A 56 -14.74 7.35 -13.92
CA ASP A 56 -14.15 8.60 -13.47
C ASP A 56 -12.70 8.43 -13.01
N LYS A 57 -12.09 9.55 -12.58
CA LYS A 57 -10.74 9.57 -12.03
C LYS A 57 -10.64 8.72 -10.75
N ASN A 58 -11.69 8.65 -9.93
CA ASN A 58 -11.63 7.91 -8.67
C ASN A 58 -11.58 6.40 -8.91
N GLU A 59 -12.37 5.87 -9.85
CA GLU A 59 -12.30 4.44 -10.23
C GLU A 59 -10.90 4.09 -10.78
N LEU A 60 -10.34 4.94 -11.64
CA LEU A 60 -8.99 4.73 -12.15
C LEU A 60 -7.95 4.70 -11.02
N PHE A 61 -8.02 5.64 -10.08
CA PHE A 61 -7.08 5.69 -8.96
C PHE A 61 -7.32 4.61 -7.91
N TYR A 62 -8.55 4.11 -7.78
CA TYR A 62 -8.84 2.92 -6.99
C TYR A 62 -8.13 1.70 -7.59
N ALA A 63 -8.21 1.50 -8.91
CA ALA A 63 -7.46 0.42 -9.58
C ALA A 63 -5.93 0.54 -9.42
N ILE A 64 -5.39 1.77 -9.43
CA ILE A 64 -3.95 1.99 -9.13
C ILE A 64 -3.65 1.64 -7.67
N GLN A 65 -4.56 1.99 -6.75
CA GLN A 65 -4.40 1.66 -5.33
C GLN A 65 -4.37 0.15 -5.09
N GLU A 66 -5.21 -0.63 -5.78
CA GLU A 66 -5.18 -2.09 -5.70
C GLU A 66 -3.82 -2.65 -6.15
N GLN A 67 -3.26 -2.16 -7.26
CA GLN A 67 -1.91 -2.54 -7.69
C GLN A 67 -0.84 -2.15 -6.67
N ALA A 68 -0.98 -0.99 -6.03
CA ALA A 68 -0.06 -0.55 -4.99
C ALA A 68 -0.11 -1.48 -3.75
N PHE A 69 -1.30 -1.97 -3.36
CA PHE A 69 -1.42 -2.97 -2.30
C PHE A 69 -0.82 -4.33 -2.70
N THR A 70 -1.01 -4.79 -3.93
CA THR A 70 -0.36 -6.01 -4.41
C THR A 70 1.17 -5.88 -4.36
N PHE A 71 1.71 -4.78 -4.87
CA PHE A 71 3.14 -4.51 -4.84
C PHE A 71 3.68 -4.39 -3.39
N PHE A 72 2.91 -3.77 -2.49
CA PHE A 72 3.26 -3.68 -1.08
C PHE A 72 3.26 -5.05 -0.38
N LEU A 73 2.27 -5.91 -0.67
CA LEU A 73 2.20 -7.26 -0.12
C LEU A 73 3.40 -8.10 -0.58
N GLU A 74 3.74 -8.06 -1.87
CA GLU A 74 4.94 -8.70 -2.41
C GLU A 74 6.22 -8.21 -1.70
N HIS A 75 6.28 -6.91 -1.40
CA HIS A 75 7.40 -6.35 -0.64
C HIS A 75 7.47 -6.91 0.79
N LEU A 76 6.34 -7.03 1.50
CA LEU A 76 6.28 -7.60 2.85
C LEU A 76 6.63 -9.10 2.88
N ASN A 77 6.27 -9.85 1.84
CA ASN A 77 6.53 -11.29 1.73
C ASN A 77 8.03 -11.63 1.67
N GLN A 78 8.91 -10.65 1.48
CA GLN A 78 10.37 -10.85 1.62
C GLN A 78 10.77 -11.31 3.04
N SER A 79 9.90 -11.09 4.03
CA SER A 79 10.10 -11.56 5.41
C SER A 79 9.73 -13.04 5.63
N ASP A 80 9.12 -13.72 4.65
CA ASP A 80 8.54 -15.06 4.81
C ASP A 80 9.55 -16.15 5.13
N SER A 81 10.81 -15.95 4.75
CA SER A 81 11.91 -16.88 5.03
C SER A 81 12.37 -16.85 6.50
N ILE A 82 11.91 -15.89 7.31
CA ILE A 82 12.30 -15.77 8.72
C ILE A 82 11.43 -16.68 9.57
N GLU A 83 12.06 -17.70 10.18
CA GLU A 83 11.38 -18.74 10.95
C GLU A 83 10.78 -18.23 12.28
N ASN A 84 11.52 -17.38 13.01
CA ASN A 84 11.04 -16.83 14.27
C ASN A 84 9.99 -15.74 14.00
N PRO A 85 8.74 -15.88 14.46
CA PRO A 85 7.68 -14.91 14.16
C PRO A 85 7.96 -13.49 14.68
N PHE A 86 8.65 -13.37 15.81
CA PHE A 86 8.98 -12.07 16.40
C PHE A 86 10.06 -11.36 15.58
N ASP A 87 11.08 -12.08 15.13
CA ASP A 87 12.10 -11.54 14.21
C ASP A 87 11.47 -11.19 12.85
N ARG A 88 10.53 -12.01 12.36
CA ARG A 88 9.75 -11.72 11.15
C ARG A 88 8.93 -10.44 11.30
N LEU A 89 8.29 -10.24 12.45
CA LEU A 89 7.53 -9.01 12.75
C LEU A 89 8.43 -7.77 12.72
N PHE A 90 9.65 -7.87 13.27
CA PHE A 90 10.64 -6.80 13.19
C PHE A 90 11.02 -6.51 11.72
N ARG A 91 11.31 -7.54 10.93
CA ARG A 91 11.63 -7.38 9.50
C ARG A 91 10.48 -6.78 8.70
N MET A 92 9.23 -7.18 8.98
CA MET A 92 8.05 -6.57 8.36
C MET A 92 7.98 -5.06 8.65
N GLY A 93 8.33 -4.64 9.88
CA GLY A 93 8.43 -3.22 10.22
C GLY A 93 9.48 -2.47 9.39
N GLU A 94 10.65 -3.08 9.16
CA GLU A 94 11.68 -2.51 8.29
C GLU A 94 11.24 -2.41 6.83
N LEU A 95 10.61 -3.46 6.30
CA LEU A 95 10.05 -3.48 4.93
C LEU A 95 8.96 -2.42 4.76
N TYR A 96 8.11 -2.22 5.78
CA TYR A 96 7.09 -1.17 5.77
C TYR A 96 7.74 0.22 5.62
N VAL A 97 8.80 0.48 6.38
CA VAL A 97 9.59 1.73 6.30
C VAL A 97 10.26 1.88 4.94
N GLU A 98 10.91 0.82 4.46
CA GLU A 98 11.65 0.81 3.20
C GLU A 98 10.73 1.14 2.03
N PHE A 99 9.57 0.47 1.96
CA PHE A 99 8.56 0.71 0.94
C PHE A 99 8.11 2.16 0.91
N ALA A 100 7.70 2.71 2.06
CA ALA A 100 7.17 4.05 2.12
C ALA A 100 8.22 5.13 1.79
N ARG A 101 9.50 4.90 2.12
CA ARG A 101 10.59 5.81 1.75
C ARG A 101 10.94 5.75 0.27
N LYS A 102 10.91 4.55 -0.34
CA LYS A 102 11.18 4.36 -1.77
C LYS A 102 10.03 4.77 -2.67
N HIS A 103 8.80 4.68 -2.16
CA HIS A 103 7.56 4.89 -2.91
C HIS A 103 6.55 5.75 -2.12
N PRO A 104 6.89 7.01 -1.78
CA PRO A 104 6.02 7.88 -0.97
C PRO A 104 4.67 8.18 -1.66
N GLU A 105 4.62 8.22 -2.99
CA GLU A 105 3.39 8.41 -3.74
C GLU A 105 2.45 7.23 -3.54
N TYR A 106 2.93 5.99 -3.65
CA TYR A 106 2.13 4.80 -3.37
C TYR A 106 1.62 4.79 -1.92
N TYR A 107 2.47 5.17 -0.95
CA TYR A 107 2.03 5.28 0.43
C TYR A 107 0.87 6.28 0.60
N ASP A 108 0.98 7.46 -0.02
CA ASP A 108 -0.08 8.47 0.04
C ASP A 108 -1.38 7.97 -0.59
N LEU A 109 -1.30 7.31 -1.74
CA LEU A 109 -2.45 6.71 -2.42
C LEU A 109 -3.13 5.62 -1.58
N MET A 110 -2.34 4.75 -0.95
CA MET A 110 -2.84 3.63 -0.16
C MET A 110 -3.51 4.08 1.14
N PHE A 111 -2.95 5.07 1.84
CA PHE A 111 -3.33 5.30 3.24
C PHE A 111 -3.79 6.72 3.60
N ILE A 112 -3.53 7.72 2.75
CA ILE A 112 -3.70 9.13 3.14
C ILE A 112 -4.81 9.77 2.32
N MET A 113 -4.83 9.44 1.03
CA MET A 113 -5.82 9.91 0.10
C MET A 113 -7.22 9.40 0.46
N ARG A 114 -8.20 10.30 0.45
CA ARG A 114 -9.61 9.95 0.69
C ARG A 114 -10.33 9.44 -0.55
N ALA A 115 -9.86 9.80 -1.75
CA ALA A 115 -10.57 9.53 -3.00
C ALA A 115 -10.81 8.04 -3.26
N PRO A 116 -9.83 7.12 -3.11
CA PRO A 116 -10.07 5.69 -3.30
C PRO A 116 -11.14 5.13 -2.34
N MET A 117 -11.06 5.51 -1.05
CA MET A 117 -12.04 5.06 -0.04
C MET A 117 -13.44 5.67 -0.22
N LYS A 118 -13.57 6.80 -0.94
CA LYS A 118 -14.88 7.34 -1.33
C LYS A 118 -15.51 6.50 -2.44
N HIS A 119 -14.72 6.11 -3.44
CA HIS A 119 -15.17 5.26 -4.53
C HIS A 119 -15.73 3.93 -4.01
N LEU A 120 -14.99 3.27 -3.11
CA LEU A 120 -15.43 2.04 -2.45
C LEU A 120 -16.83 2.17 -1.80
N LYS A 121 -17.07 3.29 -1.10
CA LYS A 121 -18.36 3.59 -0.45
C LYS A 121 -19.47 3.93 -1.45
N GLU A 122 -19.14 4.67 -2.51
CA GLU A 122 -20.12 5.12 -3.51
C GLU A 122 -20.60 3.98 -4.41
N ASP A 123 -19.74 3.00 -4.68
CA ASP A 123 -20.07 1.83 -5.49
C ASP A 123 -20.62 0.64 -4.66
N ASN A 124 -20.87 0.82 -3.35
CA ASN A 124 -21.32 -0.22 -2.40
C ASN A 124 -20.48 -1.51 -2.48
N GLN A 125 -19.17 -1.37 -2.74
CA GLN A 125 -18.26 -2.49 -2.67
C GLN A 125 -17.85 -2.67 -1.20
N ASP A 126 -18.36 -3.72 -0.56
CA ASP A 126 -18.00 -4.04 0.83
C ASP A 126 -16.58 -4.64 0.94
N GLU A 127 -15.96 -4.99 -0.18
CA GLU A 127 -14.75 -5.79 -0.25
C GLU A 127 -13.54 -4.93 -0.69
N TRP A 128 -12.70 -4.56 0.28
CA TRP A 128 -11.38 -3.95 0.06
C TRP A 128 -10.30 -5.04 0.08
N ASP A 129 -10.42 -6.02 -0.82
CA ASP A 129 -9.71 -7.30 -0.77
C ASP A 129 -8.19 -7.16 -0.57
N GLN A 130 -7.54 -6.34 -1.39
CA GLN A 130 -6.07 -6.19 -1.32
C GLN A 130 -5.61 -5.45 -0.07
N GLY A 131 -6.41 -4.50 0.43
CA GLY A 131 -6.15 -3.83 1.70
C GLY A 131 -6.27 -4.79 2.88
N PHE A 132 -7.31 -5.62 2.89
CA PHE A 132 -7.49 -6.68 3.88
C PHE A 132 -6.38 -7.72 3.83
N ALA A 133 -5.93 -8.13 2.64
CA ALA A 133 -4.84 -9.10 2.47
C ALA A 133 -3.52 -8.63 3.15
N CYS A 134 -3.19 -7.34 3.05
CA CYS A 134 -2.00 -6.78 3.70
C CYS A 134 -2.13 -6.79 5.24
N LEU A 135 -3.29 -6.39 5.77
CA LEU A 135 -3.56 -6.44 7.20
C LEU A 135 -3.53 -7.89 7.71
N ASP A 136 -4.03 -8.83 6.90
CA ASP A 136 -4.04 -10.24 7.20
C ASP A 136 -2.65 -10.82 7.28
N CYS A 137 -1.75 -10.44 6.38
CA CYS A 137 -0.34 -10.82 6.46
C CYS A 137 0.26 -10.48 7.85
N LEU A 138 0.05 -9.23 8.32
CA LEU A 138 0.47 -8.82 9.67
C LEU A 138 -0.21 -9.63 10.77
N ARG A 139 -1.54 -9.80 10.67
CA ARG A 139 -2.36 -10.52 11.64
C ARG A 139 -1.92 -11.98 11.81
N HIS A 140 -1.52 -12.65 10.74
CA HIS A 140 -1.00 -14.02 10.79
C HIS A 140 0.30 -14.11 11.59
N VAL A 141 1.22 -13.17 11.39
CA VAL A 141 2.50 -13.13 12.12
C VAL A 141 2.29 -12.79 13.61
N VAL A 142 1.39 -11.85 13.92
CA VAL A 142 1.01 -11.52 15.30
C VAL A 142 0.39 -12.73 16.01
N ASN A 143 -0.52 -13.45 15.35
CA ASN A 143 -1.09 -14.70 15.87
C ASN A 143 -0.02 -15.75 16.15
N ALA A 144 0.93 -15.95 15.24
CA ALA A 144 2.03 -16.89 15.42
C ALA A 144 2.91 -16.50 16.63
N CYS A 145 3.18 -15.21 16.82
CA CYS A 145 3.92 -14.74 17.99
C CYS A 145 3.18 -15.03 19.30
N MET A 146 1.85 -14.80 19.35
CA MET A 146 1.05 -15.09 20.54
C MET A 146 0.97 -16.59 20.83
N ALA A 147 0.78 -17.41 19.80
CA ALA A 147 0.70 -18.87 19.93
C ALA A 147 1.99 -19.49 20.48
N GLN A 148 3.14 -18.87 20.18
CA GLN A 148 4.46 -19.29 20.69
C GLN A 148 4.83 -18.61 22.03
N GLY A 149 3.95 -17.78 22.60
CA GLY A 149 4.24 -17.04 23.83
C GLY A 149 5.37 -16.01 23.66
N LEU A 150 5.59 -15.49 22.45
CA LEU A 150 6.58 -14.45 22.17
C LEU A 150 6.02 -13.04 22.42
N LEU A 151 4.71 -12.86 22.32
CA LEU A 151 3.99 -11.63 22.69
C LEU A 151 3.11 -11.87 23.92
N LYS A 152 2.94 -10.83 24.73
CA LYS A 152 2.00 -10.82 25.86
C LYS A 152 0.59 -11.19 25.37
N PRO A 153 -0.17 -11.97 26.15
CA PRO A 153 -1.52 -12.38 25.75
C PRO A 153 -2.45 -11.16 25.71
N MET A 154 -3.05 -10.92 24.56
CA MET A 154 -4.08 -9.90 24.34
C MET A 154 -4.90 -10.26 23.10
N PRO A 155 -6.05 -9.62 22.84
CA PRO A 155 -6.80 -9.88 21.61
C PRO A 155 -5.94 -9.56 20.38
N THR A 156 -5.86 -10.49 19.42
CA THR A 156 -5.05 -10.35 18.20
C THR A 156 -5.34 -9.05 17.47
N GLU A 157 -6.60 -8.69 17.28
CA GLU A 157 -6.98 -7.48 16.56
C GLU A 157 -6.46 -6.20 17.24
N VAL A 158 -6.38 -6.19 18.58
CA VAL A 158 -5.81 -5.07 19.32
C VAL A 158 -4.31 -4.99 19.09
N ALA A 159 -3.59 -6.12 19.11
CA ALA A 159 -2.16 -6.15 18.84
C ALA A 159 -1.85 -5.74 17.39
N THR A 160 -2.54 -6.32 16.40
CA THR A 160 -2.41 -6.00 14.98
C THR A 160 -2.64 -4.51 14.73
N LEU A 161 -3.75 -3.95 15.24
CA LEU A 161 -4.06 -2.54 15.08
C LEU A 161 -3.01 -1.64 15.77
N SER A 162 -2.53 -2.03 16.95
CA SER A 162 -1.52 -1.26 17.68
C SER A 162 -0.18 -1.21 16.93
N ILE A 163 0.27 -2.36 16.41
CA ILE A 163 1.50 -2.46 15.62
C ILE A 163 1.36 -1.64 14.34
N TRP A 164 0.26 -1.84 13.61
CA TRP A 164 0.02 -1.10 12.38
C TRP A 164 -0.04 0.41 12.62
N SER A 165 -0.75 0.86 13.67
CA SER A 165 -0.88 2.27 14.02
C SER A 165 0.47 2.90 14.37
N PHE A 166 1.31 2.20 15.14
CA PHE A 166 2.64 2.66 15.47
C PHE A 166 3.52 2.82 14.22
N MET A 167 3.56 1.78 13.36
CA MET A 167 4.32 1.81 12.12
C MET A 167 3.84 2.93 11.20
N HIS A 168 2.53 3.08 11.07
CA HIS A 168 1.91 4.09 10.24
C HIS A 168 2.23 5.51 10.72
N GLY A 169 2.16 5.75 12.04
CA GLY A 169 2.55 7.03 12.63
C GLY A 169 4.03 7.36 12.41
N LEU A 170 4.91 6.39 12.66
CA LEU A 170 6.36 6.55 12.48
C LEU A 170 6.71 6.90 11.02
N VAL A 171 6.17 6.14 10.07
CA VAL A 171 6.43 6.36 8.64
C VAL A 171 5.82 7.66 8.14
N SER A 172 4.57 7.96 8.52
CA SER A 172 3.91 9.21 8.11
C SER A 172 4.70 10.44 8.57
N LEU A 173 5.29 10.41 9.77
CA LEU A 173 6.18 11.48 10.23
C LEU A 173 7.47 11.54 9.42
N ALA A 174 8.11 10.38 9.18
CA ALA A 174 9.38 10.28 8.48
C ALA A 174 9.31 10.80 7.04
N ILE A 175 8.37 10.29 6.23
CA ILE A 175 8.29 10.62 4.80
C ILE A 175 7.74 12.02 4.52
N ARG A 176 7.16 12.67 5.53
CA ARG A 176 6.66 14.06 5.45
C ARG A 176 7.62 15.07 6.06
N GLU A 177 8.88 14.68 6.25
CA GLU A 177 9.95 15.54 6.76
C GLU A 177 9.62 16.13 8.15
N ARG A 178 8.75 15.47 8.92
CA ARG A 178 8.36 15.91 10.28
C ARG A 178 9.35 15.48 11.35
N CYS A 179 10.45 14.84 10.94
CA CYS A 179 11.53 14.37 11.80
C CYS A 179 12.84 15.17 11.61
N SER A 180 12.79 16.34 10.98
CA SER A 180 13.96 17.19 10.69
C SER A 180 14.69 17.73 11.93
N MET A 181 14.10 17.59 13.13
CA MET A 181 14.80 17.85 14.39
C MET A 181 15.89 16.82 14.71
N TYR A 182 15.94 15.68 14.01
CA TYR A 182 16.99 14.67 14.15
C TYR A 182 17.99 14.77 12.98
N PRO A 183 19.31 14.61 13.22
CA PRO A 183 20.29 14.55 12.14
C PRO A 183 20.02 13.40 11.17
N GLU A 184 20.21 13.64 9.87
CA GLU A 184 19.93 12.65 8.81
C GLU A 184 20.76 11.37 8.95
N GLU A 185 21.99 11.48 9.47
CA GLU A 185 22.87 10.33 9.68
C GLU A 185 22.40 9.42 10.82
N VAL A 186 21.65 9.98 11.76
CA VAL A 186 21.22 9.31 13.01
C VAL A 186 19.77 8.82 12.92
N PHE A 187 18.93 9.52 12.16
CA PHE A 187 17.49 9.25 12.09
C PHE A 187 17.13 7.82 11.64
N PRO A 188 17.80 7.19 10.64
CA PRO A 188 17.53 5.80 10.27
C PRO A 188 17.72 4.83 11.44
N THR A 189 18.78 5.00 12.23
CA THR A 189 19.04 4.18 13.43
C THR A 189 18.00 4.44 14.50
N LEU A 190 17.60 5.71 14.73
CA LEU A 190 16.54 6.03 15.68
C LEU A 190 15.21 5.36 15.30
N MET A 191 14.86 5.32 14.02
CA MET A 191 13.66 4.63 13.55
C MET A 191 13.72 3.12 13.84
N GLN A 192 14.82 2.46 13.50
CA GLN A 192 14.99 1.02 13.77
C GLN A 192 14.91 0.70 15.26
N GLU A 193 15.61 1.47 16.10
CA GLU A 193 15.55 1.29 17.55
C GLU A 193 14.17 1.62 18.12
N SER A 194 13.42 2.55 17.54
CA SER A 194 12.04 2.85 17.94
C SER A 194 11.10 1.69 17.64
N ILE A 195 11.23 1.05 16.48
CA ILE A 195 10.47 -0.16 16.11
C ILE A 195 10.81 -1.30 17.09
N LYS A 196 12.10 -1.51 17.34
CA LYS A 196 12.60 -2.54 18.24
C LYS A 196 12.07 -2.33 19.65
N GLN A 197 12.15 -1.11 20.17
CA GLN A 197 11.68 -0.75 21.49
C GLN A 197 10.17 -0.98 21.62
N PHE A 198 9.39 -0.54 20.62
CA PHE A 198 7.95 -0.72 20.61
C PHE A 198 7.56 -2.21 20.64
N LEU A 199 8.12 -3.03 19.76
CA LEU A 199 7.84 -4.47 19.72
C LEU A 199 8.31 -5.20 21.00
N ASN A 200 9.48 -4.83 21.54
CA ASN A 200 9.97 -5.39 22.80
C ASN A 200 9.05 -5.08 23.99
N ASN A 201 8.37 -3.93 24.02
CA ASN A 201 7.41 -3.63 25.07
C ASN A 201 6.18 -4.57 25.05
N MET A 202 5.88 -5.15 23.89
CA MET A 202 4.79 -6.12 23.70
C MET A 202 5.24 -7.57 23.95
N ARG A 203 6.54 -7.83 24.07
CA ARG A 203 7.12 -9.17 24.27
C ARG A 203 6.72 -9.78 25.62
N ALA A 204 6.44 -11.08 25.64
CA ALA A 204 6.08 -11.83 26.86
C ALA A 204 7.26 -12.02 27.83
#